data_AF-A0A9X5XIH9-F1
#
_entry.id   AF-A0A9X5XIH9-F1
#
_cell.length_a   1.000
_cell.length_b   1.000
_cell.length_c   1.000
_cell.angle_alpha   90.00
_cell.angle_beta   90.00
_cell.angle_gamma   90.00
#
_symmetry.space_group_name_H-M   'P 1'
#
loop_
_entity.id
_entity.type
_entity.pdbx_description
1 polymer ?
#
loop_
_entity_poly.entity_id
_entity_poly.type
_entity_poly.pdbx_seq_one_letter_code
_entity_poly.pdbx_strand_id
1 'polypeptide(L)'
;SPEVDAVLVTSWGPTHAEHVLNAVTAGKPVFCEKPLATTAEDCLRIVEAERAHGRRLVQVGFMRRFDVGYRQMKEVLASGSIGAPLIVHCAHRNPTVPESYTSVMAAQDTAVHEIDVLRWLLDDEIVSAQVITPRATGKRFAHLKDPQILLFETANGVHVDLEVFVNCQYGYD
;
A
#
# COMPACT_ATOMS: atom_id res chain seq x y z
N SER A 1 -25.19 -5.60 18.26
CA SER A 1 -24.18 -5.91 19.29
C SER A 1 -23.77 -4.64 20.02
N PRO A 2 -24.56 -4.18 21.01
CA PRO A 2 -24.27 -2.93 21.73
C PRO A 2 -22.94 -3.00 22.51
N GLU A 3 -22.52 -4.18 22.95
CA GLU A 3 -21.30 -4.42 23.74
C GLU A 3 -19.99 -4.40 22.93
N VAL A 4 -20.06 -4.30 21.59
CA VAL A 4 -18.86 -4.26 20.74
C VAL A 4 -18.46 -2.81 20.50
N ASP A 5 -17.25 -2.43 20.91
CA ASP A 5 -16.75 -1.05 20.77
C ASP A 5 -16.17 -0.76 19.39
N ALA A 6 -15.48 -1.72 18.78
CA ALA A 6 -14.82 -1.60 17.48
C ALA A 6 -14.73 -2.94 16.74
N VAL A 7 -14.42 -2.90 15.45
CA VAL A 7 -14.30 -4.08 14.58
C VAL A 7 -12.90 -4.13 13.95
N LEU A 8 -12.33 -5.34 13.89
CA LEU A 8 -11.14 -5.63 13.08
C LEU A 8 -11.58 -6.44 11.87
N VAL A 9 -11.38 -5.91 10.66
CA VAL A 9 -11.64 -6.59 9.40
C VAL A 9 -10.33 -7.18 8.90
N THR A 10 -10.13 -8.47 9.18
CA THR A 10 -8.96 -9.26 8.79
C THR A 10 -9.37 -10.53 8.06
N SER A 11 -10.50 -10.46 7.34
CA SER A 11 -11.07 -11.56 6.56
C SER A 11 -10.40 -11.67 5.19
N TRP A 12 -10.99 -12.41 4.25
CA TRP A 12 -10.50 -12.47 2.88
C TRP A 12 -10.75 -11.13 2.16
N GLY A 13 -9.74 -10.56 1.50
CA GLY A 13 -9.76 -9.20 0.93
C GLY A 13 -11.04 -8.76 0.19
N PRO A 14 -11.62 -9.58 -0.71
CA PRO A 14 -12.88 -9.26 -1.39
C PRO A 14 -14.09 -9.03 -0.47
N THR A 15 -14.04 -9.48 0.78
CA THR A 15 -15.12 -9.29 1.78
C THR A 15 -14.97 -8.00 2.58
N HIS A 16 -13.82 -7.31 2.49
CA HIS A 16 -13.52 -6.16 3.34
C HIS A 16 -14.54 -5.03 3.18
N ALA A 17 -14.90 -4.69 1.94
CA ALA A 17 -15.78 -3.56 1.66
C ALA A 17 -17.15 -3.68 2.35
N GLU A 18 -17.76 -4.87 2.27
CA GLU A 18 -19.03 -5.14 2.93
C GLU A 18 -18.92 -5.00 4.45
N HIS A 19 -17.90 -5.60 5.06
CA HIS A 19 -17.72 -5.54 6.51
C HIS A 19 -17.42 -4.12 7.01
N VAL A 20 -16.63 -3.35 6.28
CA VAL A 20 -16.34 -1.94 6.61
C VAL A 20 -17.59 -1.09 6.50
N LEU A 21 -18.38 -1.22 5.43
CA LEU A 21 -19.65 -0.50 5.27
C LEU A 21 -20.64 -0.82 6.40
N ASN A 22 -20.72 -2.09 6.81
CA ASN A 22 -21.56 -2.51 7.94
C ASN A 22 -21.09 -1.87 9.25
N ALA A 23 -19.78 -1.80 9.51
CA ALA A 23 -19.23 -1.16 10.70
C ALA A 23 -19.49 0.35 10.72
N VAL A 24 -19.28 1.04 9.59
CA VAL A 24 -19.57 2.47 9.42
C VAL A 24 -21.06 2.76 9.63
N THR A 25 -21.95 1.96 9.02
CA THR A 25 -23.40 2.07 9.21
C THR A 25 -23.81 1.89 10.68
N ALA A 26 -23.15 0.98 11.40
CA ALA A 26 -23.36 0.77 12.82
C ALA A 26 -22.71 1.83 13.73
N GLY A 27 -21.99 2.81 13.16
CA GLY A 27 -21.26 3.84 13.90
C GLY A 27 -20.11 3.30 14.75
N LYS A 28 -19.51 2.18 14.32
CA LYS A 28 -18.41 1.51 15.04
C LYS A 28 -17.08 1.85 14.38
N PRO A 29 -16.06 2.29 15.13
CA PRO A 29 -14.70 2.33 14.65
C PRO A 29 -14.29 0.97 14.08
N VAL A 30 -13.60 1.00 12.95
CA VAL A 30 -13.17 -0.19 12.22
C VAL A 30 -11.73 -0.03 11.77
N PHE A 31 -10.90 -1.00 12.15
CA PHE A 31 -9.59 -1.19 11.54
C PHE A 31 -9.73 -2.25 10.45
N CYS A 32 -9.33 -1.93 9.23
CA CYS A 32 -9.38 -2.83 8.09
C CYS A 32 -7.96 -3.13 7.63
N GLU A 33 -7.60 -4.41 7.57
CA GLU A 33 -6.38 -4.82 6.89
C GLU A 33 -6.43 -4.44 5.40
N LYS A 34 -5.26 -4.38 4.77
CA LYS A 34 -5.20 -4.13 3.32
C LYS A 34 -5.79 -5.33 2.57
N PRO A 35 -6.43 -5.10 1.40
CA PRO A 35 -6.83 -3.80 0.86
C PRO A 35 -8.10 -3.28 1.55
N LEU A 36 -8.39 -1.97 1.50
CA LEU A 36 -9.68 -1.45 1.98
C LEU A 36 -10.86 -2.05 1.20
N ALA A 37 -10.70 -2.15 -0.12
CA ALA A 37 -11.56 -2.88 -1.04
C ALA A 37 -10.74 -3.31 -2.27
N THR A 38 -11.28 -4.20 -3.10
CA THR A 38 -10.60 -4.69 -4.31
C THR A 38 -10.80 -3.78 -5.53
N THR A 39 -11.66 -2.78 -5.44
CA THR A 39 -11.91 -1.79 -6.51
C THR A 39 -11.88 -0.37 -5.96
N ALA A 40 -11.57 0.60 -6.81
CA ALA A 40 -11.55 2.01 -6.44
C ALA A 40 -12.97 2.52 -6.16
N GLU A 41 -13.96 2.02 -6.90
CA GLU A 41 -15.38 2.32 -6.70
C GLU A 41 -15.82 1.92 -5.31
N ASP A 42 -15.42 0.75 -4.81
CA ASP A 42 -15.79 0.28 -3.49
C ASP A 42 -15.09 1.05 -2.37
N CYS A 43 -13.82 1.41 -2.57
CA CYS A 43 -13.13 2.36 -1.70
C CYS A 43 -13.89 3.69 -1.62
N LEU A 44 -14.37 4.22 -2.76
CA LEU A 44 -15.14 5.47 -2.80
C LEU A 44 -16.47 5.34 -2.04
N ARG A 45 -17.20 4.22 -2.21
CA ARG A 45 -18.44 3.94 -1.46
C ARG A 45 -18.21 3.99 0.06
N ILE A 46 -17.10 3.44 0.53
CA ILE A 46 -16.74 3.47 1.96
C ILE A 46 -16.44 4.91 2.41
N VAL A 47 -15.67 5.67 1.63
CA VAL A 47 -15.36 7.07 1.92
C VAL A 47 -16.62 7.92 1.99
N GLU A 48 -17.55 7.74 1.06
CA GLU A 48 -18.84 8.45 1.04
C GLU A 48 -19.71 8.09 2.25
N ALA A 49 -19.77 6.80 2.61
CA ALA A 49 -20.51 6.35 3.79
C ALA A 49 -19.92 6.93 5.10
N GLU A 50 -18.59 6.91 5.25
CA GLU A 50 -17.91 7.49 6.42
C GLU A 50 -18.13 9.00 6.51
N ARG A 51 -18.04 9.71 5.37
CA ARG A 51 -18.34 11.14 5.29
C ARG A 51 -19.78 11.46 5.67
N ALA A 52 -20.74 10.69 5.15
CA ALA A 52 -22.15 10.85 5.47
C ALA A 52 -22.45 10.59 6.96
N HIS A 53 -21.69 9.69 7.60
CA HIS A 53 -21.77 9.46 9.04
C HIS A 53 -21.25 10.66 9.87
N GLY A 54 -20.33 11.47 9.31
CA GLY A 54 -19.82 12.68 9.94
C GLY A 54 -18.74 12.46 11.00
N ARG A 55 -18.16 11.25 11.08
CA ARG A 55 -17.03 10.92 11.96
C ARG A 55 -16.06 10.00 11.24
N ARG A 56 -14.76 10.20 11.48
CA ARG A 56 -13.73 9.24 11.05
C ARG A 56 -13.84 7.98 11.90
N LEU A 57 -14.16 6.86 11.26
CA LEU A 57 -14.33 5.54 11.86
C LEU A 57 -13.37 4.51 11.27
N VAL A 58 -12.87 4.72 10.05
CA VAL A 58 -12.07 3.75 9.30
C VAL A 58 -10.59 4.06 9.44
N GLN A 59 -9.83 3.06 9.87
CA GLN A 59 -8.37 3.02 9.75
C GLN A 59 -7.97 1.86 8.85
N VAL A 60 -7.13 2.12 7.85
CA VAL A 60 -6.57 1.07 6.99
C VAL A 60 -5.19 0.66 7.51
N GLY A 61 -4.90 -0.65 7.45
CA GLY A 61 -3.69 -1.29 7.95
C GLY A 61 -2.39 -1.01 7.17
N PHE A 62 -2.17 0.22 6.71
CA PHE A 62 -0.87 0.62 6.14
C PHE A 62 0.15 0.91 7.24
N MET A 63 0.66 -0.17 7.83
CA MET A 63 1.51 -0.17 9.02
C MET A 63 2.85 0.55 8.85
N ARG A 64 3.37 0.71 7.63
CA ARG A 64 4.68 1.36 7.39
C ARG A 64 4.76 2.79 7.88
N ARG A 65 3.65 3.53 7.91
CA ARG A 65 3.61 4.90 8.47
C ARG A 65 3.90 4.95 9.98
N PHE A 66 3.83 3.81 10.67
CA PHE A 66 4.08 3.67 12.10
C PHE A 66 5.47 3.09 12.41
N ASP A 67 6.19 2.59 11.41
CA ASP A 67 7.57 2.16 11.59
C ASP A 67 8.47 3.34 11.97
N VAL A 68 9.40 3.10 12.89
CA VAL A 68 10.26 4.15 13.46
C VAL A 68 11.15 4.78 12.38
N GLY A 69 11.69 3.97 11.46
CA GLY A 69 12.55 4.47 10.38
C GLY A 69 11.77 5.35 9.40
N TYR A 70 10.58 4.94 8.99
CA TYR A 70 9.71 5.76 8.13
C TYR A 70 9.28 7.06 8.81
N ARG A 71 9.02 7.05 10.12
CA ARG A 71 8.70 8.27 10.88
C ARG A 71 9.88 9.24 10.96
N GLN A 72 11.08 8.73 11.23
CA GLN A 72 12.30 9.53 11.19
C GLN A 72 12.53 10.13 9.80
N MET A 73 12.31 9.37 8.73
CA MET A 73 12.38 9.87 7.37
C MET A 73 11.37 11.00 7.12
N LYS A 74 10.11 10.85 7.56
CA LYS A 74 9.10 11.91 7.46
C LYS A 74 9.51 13.17 8.20
N GLU A 75 10.10 13.04 9.38
CA GLU A 75 10.60 14.19 10.18
C GLU A 75 11.74 14.91 9.46
N VAL A 76 12.70 14.18 8.88
CA VAL A 76 13.79 14.77 8.07
C VAL A 76 13.23 15.52 6.87
N LEU A 77 12.29 14.92 6.12
CA LEU A 77 11.64 15.56 4.97
C LEU A 77 10.88 16.83 5.38
N ALA A 78 10.07 16.74 6.44
CA ALA A 78 9.29 17.87 6.95
C ALA A 78 10.17 19.00 7.52
N SER A 79 11.36 18.69 8.03
CA SER A 79 12.31 19.70 8.52
C SER A 79 12.91 20.56 7.40
N GLY A 80 12.89 20.09 6.16
CA GLY A 80 13.55 20.74 5.02
C GLY A 80 15.07 20.71 5.06
N SER A 81 15.69 19.98 6.01
CA SER A 81 17.14 19.94 6.20
C SER A 81 17.93 19.38 5.01
N ILE A 82 17.28 18.58 4.16
CA ILE A 82 17.87 18.01 2.93
C ILE A 82 17.36 18.71 1.64
N GLY A 83 16.61 19.80 1.77
CA GLY A 83 15.93 20.46 0.66
C GLY A 83 14.71 19.68 0.15
N ALA A 84 14.29 20.00 -1.08
CA ALA A 84 13.17 19.33 -1.73
C ALA A 84 13.60 17.93 -2.24
N PRO A 85 12.79 16.88 -2.00
CA PRO A 85 13.03 15.56 -2.60
C PRO A 85 12.96 15.66 -4.13
N LEU A 86 13.91 15.01 -4.81
CA LEU A 86 13.96 14.98 -6.28
C LEU A 86 13.76 13.57 -6.83
N ILE A 87 14.44 12.60 -6.21
CA ILE A 87 14.40 11.19 -6.58
C ILE A 87 14.28 10.35 -5.31
N VAL A 88 13.45 9.31 -5.35
CA VAL A 88 13.37 8.28 -4.31
C VAL A 88 13.72 6.93 -4.92
N HIS A 89 14.67 6.24 -4.31
CA HIS A 89 15.02 4.85 -4.62
C HIS A 89 14.48 3.96 -3.51
N CYS A 90 13.68 2.95 -3.86
CA CYS A 90 13.23 1.96 -2.91
C CYS A 90 13.24 0.54 -3.49
N ALA A 91 13.34 -0.44 -2.61
CA ALA A 91 13.26 -1.85 -2.96
C ALA A 91 12.31 -2.55 -1.99
N HIS A 92 11.55 -3.49 -2.51
CA HIS A 92 10.72 -4.44 -1.77
C HIS A 92 11.10 -5.83 -2.23
N ARG A 93 11.86 -6.53 -1.41
CA ARG A 93 12.37 -7.86 -1.70
C ARG A 93 11.81 -8.86 -0.71
N ASN A 94 11.55 -10.06 -1.23
CA ASN A 94 11.04 -11.17 -0.44
C ASN A 94 11.78 -12.45 -0.83
N PRO A 95 12.03 -13.39 0.09
CA PRO A 95 12.83 -14.58 -0.22
C PRO A 95 12.19 -15.45 -1.31
N THR A 96 10.89 -15.72 -1.17
CA THR A 96 10.09 -16.55 -2.09
C THR A 96 8.60 -16.30 -1.88
N VAL A 97 7.80 -16.45 -2.93
CA VAL A 97 6.33 -16.38 -2.88
C VAL A 97 5.70 -17.76 -3.11
N PRO A 98 4.43 -17.99 -2.72
CA PRO A 98 3.70 -19.20 -3.10
C PRO A 98 3.37 -19.22 -4.61
N GLU A 99 3.08 -20.40 -5.17
CA GLU A 99 2.73 -20.55 -6.60
C GLU A 99 1.47 -19.78 -7.00
N SER A 100 0.55 -19.58 -6.06
CA SER A 100 -0.65 -18.75 -6.25
C SER A 100 -0.35 -17.26 -6.48
N TYR A 101 0.89 -16.81 -6.19
CA TYR A 101 1.29 -15.43 -6.42
C TYR A 101 1.43 -15.13 -7.91
N THR A 102 0.79 -14.05 -8.38
CA THR A 102 0.76 -13.67 -9.81
C THR A 102 1.50 -12.36 -10.05
N SER A 103 1.82 -12.07 -11.31
CA SER A 103 2.53 -10.83 -11.69
C SER A 103 1.80 -9.55 -11.29
N VAL A 104 0.47 -9.57 -11.15
CA VAL A 104 -0.33 -8.42 -10.73
C VAL A 104 -0.22 -8.16 -9.22
N MET A 105 -0.01 -9.21 -8.43
CA MET A 105 0.16 -9.11 -6.99
C MET A 105 1.46 -8.38 -6.60
N ALA A 106 2.44 -8.29 -7.52
CA ALA A 106 3.62 -7.42 -7.36
C ALA A 106 3.21 -5.97 -7.08
N ALA A 107 2.17 -5.49 -7.76
CA ALA A 107 1.59 -4.17 -7.49
C ALA A 107 0.58 -4.20 -6.33
N GLN A 108 -0.37 -5.14 -6.36
CA GLN A 108 -1.54 -5.13 -5.47
C GLN A 108 -1.25 -5.56 -4.03
N ASP A 109 -0.32 -6.49 -3.82
CA ASP A 109 -0.03 -7.08 -2.52
C ASP A 109 1.33 -6.70 -1.96
N THR A 110 2.27 -6.29 -2.82
CA THR A 110 3.64 -5.97 -2.44
C THR A 110 3.91 -4.47 -2.53
N ALA A 111 3.92 -3.89 -3.74
CA ALA A 111 4.20 -2.47 -3.93
C ALA A 111 3.14 -1.53 -3.33
N VAL A 112 1.94 -2.02 -3.00
CA VAL A 112 0.89 -1.23 -2.37
C VAL A 112 1.34 -0.55 -1.07
N HIS A 113 2.29 -1.18 -0.34
CA HIS A 113 2.87 -0.60 0.85
C HIS A 113 3.76 0.61 0.53
N GLU A 114 4.56 0.54 -0.53
CA GLU A 114 5.32 1.66 -1.05
C GLU A 114 4.43 2.75 -1.61
N ILE A 115 3.41 2.40 -2.42
CA ILE A 115 2.46 3.36 -3.00
C ILE A 115 1.81 4.20 -1.89
N ASP A 116 1.42 3.57 -0.78
CA ASP A 116 0.87 4.28 0.37
C ASP A 116 1.90 5.17 1.07
N VAL A 117 3.06 4.61 1.44
CA VAL A 117 4.03 5.30 2.28
C VAL A 117 4.76 6.42 1.54
N LEU A 118 4.98 6.28 0.22
CA LEU A 118 5.62 7.32 -0.60
C LEU A 118 4.77 8.57 -0.69
N ARG A 119 3.46 8.42 -0.94
CA ARG A 119 2.51 9.54 -0.95
C ARG A 119 2.51 10.25 0.40
N TRP A 120 2.50 9.48 1.48
CA TRP A 120 2.55 10.02 2.84
C TRP A 120 3.89 10.69 3.18
N LEU A 121 5.02 10.11 2.79
CA LEU A 121 6.36 10.65 3.05
C LEU A 121 6.55 11.98 2.31
N LEU A 122 6.25 11.99 1.02
CA LEU A 122 6.46 13.12 0.12
C LEU A 122 5.41 14.22 0.28
N ASP A 123 4.27 13.92 0.92
CA ASP A 123 3.09 14.80 0.94
C ASP A 123 2.66 15.20 -0.48
N ASP A 124 2.72 14.21 -1.38
CA ASP A 124 2.54 14.39 -2.82
C ASP A 124 1.80 13.18 -3.43
N GLU A 125 1.13 13.43 -4.54
CA GLU A 125 0.30 12.43 -5.21
C GLU A 125 1.00 11.86 -6.43
N ILE A 126 0.88 10.55 -6.64
CA ILE A 126 1.41 9.88 -7.85
C ILE A 126 0.49 10.19 -9.03
N VAL A 127 1.05 10.72 -10.11
CA VAL A 127 0.32 11.14 -11.32
C VAL A 127 0.63 10.28 -12.55
N SER A 128 1.75 9.56 -12.55
CA SER A 128 2.08 8.62 -13.62
C SER A 128 2.78 7.37 -13.06
N ALA A 129 2.63 6.26 -13.77
CA ALA A 129 3.25 4.99 -13.43
C ALA A 129 3.71 4.25 -14.71
N GLN A 130 4.89 3.64 -14.65
CA GLN A 130 5.42 2.75 -15.70
C GLN A 130 5.99 1.49 -15.04
N VAL A 131 5.76 0.34 -15.67
CA VAL A 131 6.36 -0.94 -15.24
C VAL A 131 7.39 -1.40 -16.27
N ILE A 132 8.62 -1.61 -15.82
CA ILE A 132 9.68 -2.25 -16.58
C ILE A 132 9.86 -3.67 -16.03
N THR A 133 9.96 -4.66 -16.92
CA THR A 133 10.23 -6.05 -16.54
C THR A 133 11.63 -6.45 -17.01
N PRO A 134 12.64 -6.45 -16.11
CA PRO A 134 13.99 -6.90 -16.43
C PRO A 134 14.07 -8.38 -16.83
N ARG A 135 15.30 -8.85 -17.10
CA ARG A 135 15.55 -10.28 -17.26
C ARG A 135 15.05 -11.01 -16.02
N ALA A 136 14.14 -11.94 -16.24
CA ALA A 136 13.46 -12.60 -15.15
C ALA A 136 14.37 -13.63 -14.44
N THR A 137 14.26 -13.71 -13.11
CA THR A 137 15.07 -14.62 -12.28
C THR A 137 14.79 -16.09 -12.60
N GLY A 138 15.79 -16.96 -12.48
CA GLY A 138 15.58 -18.41 -12.58
C GLY A 138 14.88 -19.05 -11.37
N LYS A 139 14.56 -18.25 -10.34
CA LYS A 139 13.96 -18.72 -9.07
C LYS A 139 12.44 -18.55 -8.96
N ARG A 140 11.81 -17.92 -9.95
CA ARG A 140 10.36 -17.68 -9.98
C ARG A 140 9.60 -18.85 -10.61
N PHE A 141 8.29 -18.91 -10.36
CA PHE A 141 7.38 -19.73 -11.16
C PHE A 141 7.22 -19.20 -12.59
N ALA A 142 6.93 -20.09 -13.54
CA ALA A 142 6.93 -19.75 -14.98
C ALA A 142 5.93 -18.64 -15.36
N HIS A 143 4.80 -18.54 -14.67
CA HIS A 143 3.76 -17.53 -14.91
C HIS A 143 4.07 -16.15 -14.31
N LEU A 144 5.10 -16.06 -13.46
CA LEU A 144 5.45 -14.83 -12.75
C LEU A 144 6.47 -14.01 -13.56
N LYS A 145 6.26 -12.70 -13.65
CA LYS A 145 7.27 -11.72 -14.09
C LYS A 145 7.95 -11.16 -12.84
N ASP A 146 9.21 -11.54 -12.62
CA ASP A 146 9.97 -11.18 -11.42
C ASP A 146 11.48 -11.15 -11.75
N PRO A 147 12.23 -10.09 -11.39
CA PRO A 147 11.76 -8.86 -10.72
C PRO A 147 10.95 -7.93 -11.63
N GLN A 148 10.37 -6.87 -11.04
CA GLN A 148 9.75 -5.75 -11.74
C GLN A 148 10.33 -4.43 -11.19
N ILE A 149 10.46 -3.41 -12.05
CA ILE A 149 10.74 -2.04 -11.64
C ILE A 149 9.50 -1.21 -11.90
N LEU A 150 8.97 -0.56 -10.87
CA LEU A 150 7.86 0.38 -10.95
C LEU A 150 8.44 1.78 -10.87
N LEU A 151 8.21 2.57 -11.93
CA LEU A 151 8.57 3.98 -11.98
C LEU A 151 7.33 4.82 -11.71
N PHE A 152 7.42 5.78 -10.80
CA PHE A 152 6.37 6.76 -10.53
C PHE A 152 6.88 8.18 -10.75
N GLU A 153 5.95 9.05 -11.14
CA GLU A 153 6.13 10.50 -11.11
C GLU A 153 5.05 11.09 -10.20
N THR A 154 5.45 12.01 -9.31
CA THR A 154 4.51 12.73 -8.45
C THR A 154 4.08 14.06 -9.05
N ALA A 155 3.03 14.69 -8.51
CA ALA A 155 2.50 15.95 -9.03
C ALA A 155 3.52 17.10 -8.96
N ASN A 156 4.44 17.09 -7.99
CA ASN A 156 5.55 18.06 -7.92
C ASN A 156 6.81 17.61 -8.67
N GLY A 157 6.75 16.52 -9.46
CA GLY A 157 7.84 16.06 -10.32
C GLY A 157 8.90 15.21 -9.63
N VAL A 158 8.62 14.65 -8.45
CA VAL A 158 9.52 13.70 -7.81
C VAL A 158 9.50 12.39 -8.59
N HIS A 159 10.67 11.90 -8.98
CA HIS A 159 10.82 10.58 -9.60
C HIS A 159 10.97 9.50 -8.53
N VAL A 160 10.27 8.38 -8.69
CA VAL A 160 10.47 7.21 -7.82
C VAL A 160 10.79 6.00 -8.68
N ASP A 161 11.84 5.27 -8.32
CA ASP A 161 12.06 3.91 -8.80
C ASP A 161 11.94 2.92 -7.64
N LEU A 162 11.03 1.96 -7.85
CA LEU A 162 10.73 0.90 -6.91
C LEU A 162 11.09 -0.44 -7.55
N GLU A 163 12.10 -1.11 -6.99
CA GLU A 163 12.37 -2.52 -7.29
C GLU A 163 11.41 -3.42 -6.50
N VAL A 164 10.68 -4.29 -7.19
CA VAL A 164 9.93 -5.40 -6.58
C VAL A 164 10.59 -6.70 -6.99
N PHE A 165 11.20 -7.40 -6.04
CA PHE A 165 11.88 -8.68 -6.29
C PHE A 165 11.47 -9.74 -5.26
N VAL A 166 10.46 -10.54 -5.60
CA VAL A 166 9.76 -11.40 -4.64
C VAL A 166 10.31 -12.83 -4.54
N ASN A 167 11.37 -13.14 -5.28
CA ASN A 167 12.13 -14.39 -5.19
C ASN A 167 13.64 -14.15 -5.07
N CYS A 168 14.05 -13.18 -4.23
CA CYS A 168 15.45 -12.78 -4.08
C CYS A 168 16.31 -13.79 -3.29
N GLN A 169 15.68 -14.77 -2.63
CA GLN A 169 16.28 -15.87 -1.85
C GLN A 169 17.02 -15.47 -0.57
N TYR A 170 17.59 -14.27 -0.48
CA TYR A 170 18.49 -13.91 0.62
C TYR A 170 17.78 -13.39 1.87
N GLY A 171 16.57 -12.83 1.74
CA GLY A 171 15.90 -12.19 2.88
C GLY A 171 14.68 -11.37 2.47
N TYR A 172 14.02 -10.80 3.48
CA TYR A 172 13.02 -9.75 3.30
C TYR A 172 13.72 -8.40 3.49
N ASP A 173 13.47 -7.46 2.59
CA ASP A 173 14.05 -6.11 2.57
C ASP A 173 12.99 -5.12 2.07
#